data_AF-A0A4R3SKM5-F1
#
_entry.id   AF-A0A4R3SKM5-F1
#
_cell.length_a   1.000
_cell.length_b   1.000
_cell.length_c   1.000
_cell.angle_alpha   90.00
_cell.angle_beta   90.00
_cell.angle_gamma   90.00
#
_symmetry.space_group_name_H-M   'P 1'
#
loop_
_entity.id
_entity.type
_entity.pdbx_description
1 polymer ?
#
loop_
_entity_poly.entity_id
_entity_poly.type
_entity_poly.pdbx_seq_one_letter_code
_entity_poly.pdbx_strand_id
1 'polypeptide(L)' 'MLVFAAVVLFIGAVFNVVTWPRFFQRVAKDTRARDAAGKPTTFYTVHLVLLLIALAIAVAAVVAGVLLLV' A
#
# COMPACT_ATOMS: atom_id res chain seq x y z
N MET A 1 6.79 -24.07 11.17
CA MET A 1 6.06 -22.78 11.33
C MET A 1 6.65 -21.63 10.51
N LEU A 2 7.96 -21.60 10.22
CA LEU A 2 8.59 -20.53 9.43
C LEU A 2 8.06 -20.42 7.99
N VAL A 3 7.89 -21.56 7.30
CA VAL A 3 7.30 -21.59 5.94
C VAL A 3 5.90 -20.97 5.91
N PHE A 4 5.06 -21.32 6.89
CA PHE A 4 3.72 -20.73 7.03
C PHE A 4 3.80 -19.21 7.23
N ALA A 5 4.69 -18.74 8.12
CA ALA A 5 4.88 -17.30 8.34
C ALA A 5 5.33 -16.57 7.07
N ALA A 6 6.28 -17.13 6.33
CA ALA A 6 6.75 -16.56 5.06
C ALA A 6 5.63 -16.48 4.02
N VAL A 7 4.81 -17.54 3.89
CA VAL A 7 3.64 -17.54 2.98
C VAL A 7 2.64 -16.45 3.35
N VAL A 8 2.31 -16.28 4.64
CA VAL A 8 1.41 -15.22 5.10
C VAL A 8 1.97 -13.83 4.79
N LEU A 9 3.28 -13.61 5.00
CA LEU A 9 3.94 -12.35 4.67
C LEU A 9 3.87 -12.04 3.17
N PHE A 10 4.14 -13.03 2.31
CA PHE A 10 4.06 -12.84 0.86
C PHE A 10 2.63 -12.58 0.38
N ILE A 11 1.63 -13.28 0.92
CA ILE A 11 0.22 -12.99 0.62
C ILE A 11 -0.13 -11.56 1.02
N GLY A 12 0.29 -11.12 2.21
CA GLY A 12 0.10 -9.74 2.67
C GLY A 12 0.78 -8.71 1.76
N ALA A 13 2.00 -8.99 1.30
CA ALA A 13 2.71 -8.13 0.37
C ALA A 13 1.98 -8.01 -0.98
N VAL A 14 1.54 -9.14 -1.55
CA VAL A 14 0.76 -9.18 -2.79
C VAL A 14 -0.54 -8.39 -2.64
N PHE A 15 -1.28 -8.60 -1.55
CA PHE A 15 -2.49 -7.83 -1.27
C PHE A 15 -2.21 -6.32 -1.27
N ASN A 16 -1.15 -5.88 -0.60
CA ASN A 16 -0.83 -4.46 -0.51
C ASN A 16 -0.49 -3.85 -1.88
N VAL A 17 0.35 -4.53 -2.67
CA VAL A 17 0.78 -4.06 -4.01
C VAL A 17 -0.37 -4.07 -5.02
N VAL A 18 -1.31 -5.01 -4.90
CA VAL A 18 -2.44 -5.16 -5.83
C VAL A 18 -3.58 -4.20 -5.47
N THR A 19 -3.94 -4.11 -4.19
CA THR A 19 -5.17 -3.43 -3.76
C THR A 19 -4.98 -1.92 -3.60
N TRP A 20 -3.93 -1.49 -2.91
CA TRP A 20 -3.78 -0.08 -2.55
C TRP A 20 -3.58 0.86 -3.75
N PRO A 21 -2.76 0.53 -4.77
CA PRO A 21 -2.65 1.40 -5.94
C PRO A 21 -3.98 1.57 -6.68
N ARG A 22 -4.77 0.49 -6.83
CA ARG A 22 -6.11 0.56 -7.45
C ARG A 22 -7.09 1.36 -6.61
N PHE A 23 -7.01 1.26 -5.30
CA PHE A 23 -7.82 2.07 -4.39
C PHE A 23 -7.43 3.56 -4.51
N PHE A 24 -6.14 3.87 -4.47
CA PHE A 24 -5.65 5.24 -4.59
C PHE A 24 -6.01 5.90 -5.94
N GLN A 25 -6.02 5.13 -7.04
CA GLN A 25 -6.52 5.62 -8.33
C GLN A 25 -7.98 6.09 -8.26
N ARG A 26 -8.82 5.48 -7.43
CA ARG A 26 -10.20 5.93 -7.20
C ARG A 26 -10.23 7.18 -6.32
N VAL A 27 -9.43 7.20 -5.25
CA VAL A 27 -9.27 8.39 -4.39
C VAL A 27 -8.83 9.61 -5.20
N ALA A 28 -7.85 9.46 -6.09
CA ALA A 28 -7.34 10.54 -6.93
C ALA A 28 -8.39 11.13 -7.91
N LYS A 29 -9.46 10.37 -8.20
CA LYS A 29 -10.58 10.78 -9.06
C LYS A 29 -11.78 11.30 -8.25
N ASP A 30 -11.76 11.19 -6.93
CA ASP A 30 -12.82 11.69 -6.06
C ASP A 30 -12.87 13.22 -6.10
N THR A 31 -14.07 13.80 -6.05
CA THR A 31 -14.26 15.25 -6.09
C THR A 31 -13.60 15.97 -4.92
N ARG A 32 -13.36 15.29 -3.80
CA ARG A 32 -12.67 15.83 -2.62
C ARG A 32 -11.15 15.87 -2.77
N ALA A 33 -10.59 15.19 -3.77
CA ALA A 33 -9.15 15.02 -3.91
C ALA A 33 -8.42 16.32 -4.29
N ARG A 34 -9.10 17.20 -5.02
CA ARG A 34 -8.55 18.48 -5.49
C ARG A 34 -9.48 19.63 -5.14
N ASP A 35 -8.89 20.77 -4.82
CA ASP A 35 -9.62 22.01 -4.60
C ASP A 35 -10.04 22.66 -5.94
N ALA A 36 -10.71 23.82 -5.86
CA ALA A 36 -11.18 24.57 -7.03
C ALA A 36 -10.03 25.04 -7.95
N ALA A 37 -8.80 25.16 -7.44
CA ALA A 37 -7.61 25.50 -8.22
C ALA A 37 -6.86 24.25 -8.73
N GLY A 38 -7.41 23.04 -8.50
CA GLY A 38 -6.82 21.77 -8.90
C GLY A 38 -5.70 21.27 -7.97
N LYS A 39 -5.44 21.92 -6.83
CA LYS A 39 -4.39 21.51 -5.90
C LYS A 39 -4.83 20.33 -5.02
N PRO A 40 -3.90 19.42 -4.65
CA PRO A 40 -4.22 18.33 -3.73
C PRO A 40 -4.74 18.84 -2.39
N THR A 41 -5.82 18.25 -1.90
CA THR A 41 -6.37 18.53 -0.57
C THR A 41 -5.75 17.62 0.49
N THR A 42 -6.03 17.89 1.77
CA THR A 42 -5.68 16.97 2.88
C THR A 42 -6.25 15.57 2.66
N PHE A 43 -7.45 15.44 2.08
CA PHE A 43 -8.03 14.15 1.75
C PHE A 43 -7.14 13.36 0.79
N TYR A 44 -6.64 13.99 -0.27
CA TYR A 44 -5.70 13.34 -1.18
C TYR A 44 -4.39 12.96 -0.48
N THR A 45 -3.79 13.91 0.26
CA THR A 45 -2.48 13.73 0.89
C THR A 45 -2.49 12.59 1.91
N VAL A 46 -3.51 12.50 2.77
CA VAL A 46 -3.62 11.40 3.75
C VAL A 46 -3.66 10.05 3.05
N HIS A 47 -4.47 9.90 2.01
CA HIS A 47 -4.59 8.63 1.30
C HIS A 47 -3.35 8.28 0.48
N LEU A 48 -2.62 9.29 -0.01
CA LEU A 48 -1.31 9.08 -0.63
C LEU A 48 -0.32 8.55 0.40
N VAL A 49 -0.26 9.15 1.60
CA VAL A 49 0.61 8.67 2.69
C VAL A 49 0.24 7.24 3.10
N LEU A 50 -1.06 6.92 3.21
CA LEU A 50 -1.52 5.55 3.50
C LEU A 50 -1.07 4.56 2.42
N LEU A 51 -1.17 4.91 1.14
CA LEU A 51 -0.64 4.10 0.04
C LEU A 51 0.87 3.87 0.20
N LEU A 52 1.64 4.93 0.43
CA LEU A 52 3.10 4.83 0.55
C LEU A 52 3.52 3.93 1.73
N ILE A 53 2.86 4.07 2.88
CA ILE A 53 3.10 3.21 4.05
C ILE A 53 2.73 1.75 3.72
N ALA A 54 1.61 1.50 3.07
CA ALA A 54 1.21 0.16 2.68
C ALA A 54 2.23 -0.51 1.74
N LEU A 55 2.79 0.24 0.79
CA LEU A 55 3.84 -0.26 -0.11
C LEU A 55 5.16 -0.50 0.64
N ALA A 56 5.52 0.37 1.60
CA ALA A 56 6.70 0.15 2.44
C ALA A 56 6.55 -1.11 3.31
N ILE A 57 5.37 -1.36 3.88
CA ILE A 57 5.05 -2.59 4.60
C ILE A 57 5.13 -3.81 3.68
N ALA A 58 4.67 -3.70 2.43
CA ALA A 58 4.78 -4.80 1.46
C ALA A 58 6.25 -5.16 1.19
N VAL A 59 7.12 -4.17 0.99
CA VAL A 59 8.56 -4.39 0.82
C VAL A 59 9.16 -5.05 2.06
N ALA A 60 8.86 -4.54 3.26
CA ALA A 60 9.33 -5.13 4.51
C ALA A 60 8.87 -6.57 4.68
N ALA A 61 7.62 -6.89 4.31
CA ALA A 61 7.08 -8.25 4.36
C ALA A 61 7.78 -9.20 3.38
N VAL A 62 8.12 -8.73 2.17
CA VAL A 62 8.92 -9.54 1.22
C VAL A 62 10.31 -9.80 1.78
N VAL A 63 11.00 -8.79 2.27
CA VAL A 63 12.34 -8.93 2.86
C VAL A 63 12.31 -9.91 4.04
N ALA A 64 11.39 -9.73 4.98
CA ALA A 64 11.23 -10.62 6.13
C ALA A 64 10.90 -12.05 5.70
N GLY A 65 10.00 -12.23 4.72
CA GLY A 65 9.64 -13.54 4.20
C GLY A 65 10.83 -14.27 3.56
N VAL A 66 11.69 -13.57 2.82
CA VAL A 66 12.93 -14.14 2.26
C VAL A 66 13.90 -14.51 3.38
N LEU A 67 14.12 -13.64 4.36
CA LEU A 67 15.01 -13.89 5.50
C LEU A 67 14.58 -15.11 6.34
N LEU A 68 13.30 -15.45 6.37
CA LEU A 68 12.80 -16.64 7.08
C LEU A 68 13.03 -17.96 6.32
N LEU A 69 13.40 -17.90 5.03
CA LEU A 69 13.53 -19.06 4.15
C LEU A 69 14.99 -19.37 3.77
N VAL A 70 15.94 -18.54 4.17
CA VAL A 70 17.39 -18.72 3.93
C VAL A 70 18.13 -19.09 5.19
#